data_AF-B8CLU0-F1
#
_entry.id   AF-B8CLU0-F1
#
_cell.length_a   1.000
_cell.length_b   1.000
_cell.length_c   1.000
_cell.angle_alpha   90.00
_cell.angle_beta   90.00
_cell.angle_gamma   90.00
#
_symmetry.space_group_name_H-M   'P 1'
#
loop_
_entity.id
_entity.type
_entity.pdbx_description
1 polymer ?
#
loop_
_entity_poly.entity_id
_entity_poly.type
_entity_poly.pdbx_seq_one_letter_code
_entity_poly.pdbx_strand_id
1 'polypeptide(L)'
;MDSLKKPVVLLFTLLSFALCAYVHFTVEPTWKEQLYSFATQENEAGALFYEEDGVKKRIESLTPYAKSPLTQAALNLYSKPVDLDQQWVTKDGSIYLSKPSFHLGFWSIFPAFLAIFLCLVTKEPLIALMSGIISGALLLGKFDLIDAIIIPSLATESAAGILLLYLWLLGGLMGVWSKTGAAQAFADHMTEHYVSGPRSAKLVAWFLGVIFFQGGTVSTVLVGTTVKPLADKANVSHEEMAYIVDSTASPIASVIAFNAWPAYVQALIFVPGVAFLATAQDRINFFFSSIPFSFYGIIAVLGTLLLSLNIMTFSGKRLRQARLRAIKTGQLDAPTARPMSAEELSKPSVPTGYKSSMLEFILPLLLLIGIAITTFLTLGSPKVAWAFAAALLLSVLIALAKNMSIHDLIDGFNQGVKGVVLGSVILMLAVIIGLLSRQVGGGLYLIDFLGEGMPYWCLPIFLQVLTMVIAFSTGTSWGTYAIAFPLAMPLAWSIAMSSGIDNPEIYMMICFATVLNGSVCGDQCSPISDTTILSSMTTGCDLMDHVKSQIYPASLAAVLAAILWTLSALIFA
;
A
#
# COMPACT_ATOMS: atom_id res chain seq x y z
N MET A 1 -12.11 -5.60 31.37
CA MET A 1 -12.20 -6.59 30.28
C MET A 1 -10.92 -6.68 29.44
N ASP A 2 -10.01 -5.69 29.46
CA ASP A 2 -8.72 -5.75 28.72
C ASP A 2 -7.59 -6.50 29.42
N SER A 3 -7.63 -6.71 30.74
CA SER A 3 -6.57 -7.41 31.49
C SER A 3 -6.50 -8.92 31.21
N LEU A 4 -7.63 -9.54 30.85
CA LEU A 4 -7.71 -10.98 30.53
C LEU A 4 -7.35 -11.31 29.07
N LYS A 5 -7.42 -10.34 28.15
CA LYS A 5 -7.12 -10.56 26.72
C LYS A 5 -5.62 -10.73 26.45
N LYS A 6 -4.78 -9.94 27.11
CA LYS A 6 -3.32 -9.96 26.90
C LYS A 6 -2.66 -11.33 27.18
N PRO A 7 -2.91 -12.01 28.32
CA PRO A 7 -2.30 -13.32 28.56
C PRO A 7 -2.82 -14.41 27.60
N VAL A 8 -4.08 -14.33 27.18
CA VAL A 8 -4.66 -15.29 26.21
C VAL A 8 -4.04 -15.12 24.83
N VAL A 9 -3.88 -13.88 24.36
CA VAL A 9 -3.21 -13.58 23.09
C VAL A 9 -1.76 -14.06 23.13
N LEU A 10 -1.03 -13.76 24.21
CA LEU A 10 0.35 -14.19 24.37
C LEU A 10 0.47 -15.72 24.34
N LEU A 11 -0.38 -16.43 25.09
CA LEU A 11 -0.40 -17.89 25.11
C LEU A 11 -0.71 -18.46 23.73
N PHE A 12 -1.70 -17.91 23.02
CA PHE A 12 -2.05 -18.32 21.67
C PHE A 12 -0.88 -18.13 20.69
N THR A 13 -0.19 -16.98 20.76
CA THR A 13 0.97 -16.70 19.91
C THR A 13 2.11 -17.69 20.18
N LEU A 14 2.41 -17.96 21.45
CA LEU A 14 3.45 -18.93 21.83
C LEU A 14 3.11 -20.35 21.38
N LEU A 15 1.85 -20.78 21.54
CA LEU A 15 1.38 -22.07 21.04
C LEU A 15 1.46 -22.15 19.51
N SER A 16 1.14 -21.06 18.81
CA SER A 16 1.28 -20.97 17.36
C SER A 16 2.74 -21.14 16.91
N PHE A 17 3.69 -20.55 17.64
CA PHE A 17 5.11 -20.73 17.35
C PHE A 17 5.58 -22.16 17.60
N ALA A 18 5.19 -22.78 18.71
CA ALA A 18 5.51 -24.18 18.99
C ALA A 18 4.94 -25.11 17.91
N LEU A 19 3.72 -24.83 17.45
CA LEU A 19 3.07 -25.56 16.38
C LEU A 19 3.81 -25.41 15.03
N CYS A 20 4.25 -24.21 14.66
CA CYS A 20 5.03 -24.00 13.44
C CYS A 20 6.37 -24.74 13.47
N ALA A 21 7.06 -24.72 14.62
CA ALA A 21 8.29 -25.49 14.79
C ALA A 21 8.02 -27.00 14.68
N TYR A 22 6.93 -27.50 15.26
CA TYR A 22 6.52 -28.90 15.13
C TYR A 22 6.22 -29.29 13.68
N VAL A 23 5.48 -28.44 12.97
CA VAL A 23 5.10 -28.65 11.55
C VAL A 23 6.34 -28.77 10.67
N HIS A 24 7.36 -27.92 10.88
CA HIS A 24 8.61 -28.00 10.13
C HIS A 24 9.27 -29.39 10.19
N PHE A 25 9.21 -30.06 11.35
CA PHE A 25 9.82 -31.39 11.53
C PHE A 25 8.91 -32.56 11.13
N THR A 26 7.62 -32.33 10.90
CA THR A 26 6.63 -33.42 10.77
C THR A 26 5.86 -33.43 9.47
N VAL A 27 5.70 -32.28 8.81
CA VAL A 27 4.93 -32.17 7.57
C VAL A 27 5.88 -32.21 6.38
N GLU A 28 5.70 -33.19 5.52
CA GLU A 28 6.45 -33.28 4.27
C GLU A 28 5.99 -32.22 3.26
N PRO A 29 6.93 -31.52 2.59
CA PRO A 29 6.60 -30.54 1.57
C PRO A 29 6.01 -31.18 0.32
N THR A 30 4.96 -30.56 -0.22
CA THR A 30 4.44 -30.89 -1.55
C THR A 30 5.20 -30.07 -2.59
N TRP A 31 5.92 -30.75 -3.47
CA TRP A 31 6.76 -30.12 -4.48
C TRP A 31 5.98 -29.78 -5.75
N LYS A 32 6.27 -28.59 -6.28
CA LYS A 32 5.65 -28.01 -7.46
C LYS A 32 6.70 -27.49 -8.41
N GLU A 33 6.48 -27.76 -9.69
CA GLU A 33 7.26 -27.16 -10.75
C GLU A 33 6.86 -25.69 -10.95
N GLN A 34 7.84 -24.78 -10.97
CA GLN A 34 7.65 -23.41 -11.41
C GLN A 34 8.48 -23.14 -12.66
N LEU A 35 7.80 -22.70 -13.72
CA LEU A 35 8.42 -22.30 -14.98
C LEU A 35 8.53 -20.78 -15.02
N TYR A 36 9.75 -20.26 -15.20
CA TYR A 36 10.01 -18.84 -15.35
C TYR A 36 10.28 -18.54 -16.83
N SER A 37 9.55 -17.60 -17.40
CA SER A 37 9.75 -17.11 -18.75
C SER A 37 10.67 -15.89 -18.74
N PHE A 38 11.71 -15.91 -19.55
CA PHE A 38 12.59 -14.76 -19.77
C PHE A 38 12.66 -14.45 -21.26
N ALA A 39 12.83 -13.18 -21.61
CA ALA A 39 13.14 -12.79 -22.97
C ALA A 39 14.55 -13.30 -23.33
N THR A 40 14.64 -14.26 -24.26
CA THR A 40 15.91 -14.83 -24.70
C THR A 40 16.38 -14.19 -26.00
N GLN A 41 17.65 -13.79 -26.06
CA GLN A 41 18.32 -13.28 -27.24
C GLN A 41 19.39 -14.28 -27.68
N GLU A 42 19.45 -14.57 -28.98
CA GLU A 42 20.50 -15.40 -29.57
C GLU A 42 21.56 -14.48 -30.19
N ASN A 43 22.84 -14.77 -29.93
CA ASN A 43 23.93 -14.06 -30.61
C ASN A 43 24.25 -14.70 -31.98
N GLU A 44 25.08 -14.04 -32.78
CA GLU A 44 25.52 -14.55 -34.10
C GLU A 44 26.28 -15.89 -34.03
N ALA A 45 26.69 -16.33 -32.84
CA ALA A 45 27.36 -17.61 -32.59
C ALA A 45 26.43 -18.71 -32.04
N GLY A 46 25.11 -18.48 -32.00
CA GLY A 46 24.11 -19.44 -31.53
C GLY A 46 24.04 -19.63 -30.01
N ALA A 47 24.70 -18.76 -29.23
CA ALA A 47 24.61 -18.76 -27.79
C ALA A 47 23.40 -17.95 -27.33
N LEU A 48 22.60 -18.55 -26.46
CA LEU A 48 21.40 -17.94 -25.89
C LEU A 48 21.75 -17.16 -24.63
N PHE A 49 21.22 -15.94 -24.56
CA PHE A 49 21.33 -15.03 -23.43
C PHE A 49 19.94 -14.66 -22.95
N TYR A 50 19.82 -14.39 -21.66
CA TYR A 50 18.63 -13.79 -21.07
C TYR A 50 19.05 -12.57 -20.26
N GLU A 51 18.12 -11.63 -20.10
CA GLU A 51 18.33 -10.44 -19.27
C GLU A 51 17.50 -10.56 -18.00
N GLU A 52 18.15 -10.42 -16.85
CA GLU A 52 17.52 -10.43 -15.53
C GLU A 52 18.07 -9.24 -14.75
N ASP A 53 17.17 -8.35 -14.33
CA ASP A 53 17.50 -7.10 -13.62
C ASP A 53 18.57 -6.24 -14.33
N GLY A 54 18.54 -6.20 -15.66
CA GLY A 54 19.49 -5.43 -16.48
C GLY A 54 20.85 -6.09 -16.71
N VAL A 55 21.06 -7.32 -16.22
CA VAL A 55 22.28 -8.09 -16.40
C VAL A 55 22.07 -9.18 -17.45
N LYS A 56 22.86 -9.15 -18.52
CA LYS A 56 22.89 -10.21 -19.54
C LYS A 56 23.61 -11.44 -18.99
N LYS A 57 22.88 -12.56 -18.88
CA LYS A 57 23.40 -13.85 -18.42
C LYS A 57 23.29 -14.88 -19.54
N ARG A 58 24.26 -15.78 -19.63
CA ARG A 58 24.31 -16.84 -20.64
C ARG A 58 23.52 -18.05 -20.18
N ILE A 59 22.75 -18.66 -21.08
CA ILE A 59 22.13 -19.96 -20.86
C ILE A 59 23.16 -21.04 -21.20
N GLU A 60 23.63 -21.76 -20.17
CA GLU A 60 24.75 -22.71 -20.32
C GLU A 60 24.33 -24.06 -20.92
N SER A 61 23.15 -24.57 -20.56
CA SER A 61 22.64 -25.85 -21.05
C SER A 61 21.13 -25.82 -21.21
N LEU A 62 20.62 -26.41 -22.29
CA LEU A 62 19.19 -26.50 -22.60
C LEU A 62 18.80 -27.99 -22.56
N THR A 63 17.83 -28.35 -21.73
CA THR A 63 17.35 -29.74 -21.61
C THR A 63 15.92 -29.85 -22.16
N PRO A 64 15.59 -30.86 -22.98
CA PRO A 64 14.19 -31.09 -23.36
C PRO A 64 13.31 -31.30 -22.12
N TYR A 65 12.15 -30.64 -22.05
CA TYR A 65 11.27 -30.69 -20.87
C TYR A 65 11.00 -32.11 -20.37
N ALA A 66 10.68 -33.04 -21.27
CA ALA A 66 10.40 -34.43 -20.95
C ALA A 66 11.56 -35.20 -20.25
N LYS A 67 12.80 -34.69 -20.32
CA LYS A 67 13.98 -35.29 -19.69
C LYS A 67 14.40 -34.58 -18.40
N SER A 68 13.72 -33.49 -18.03
CA SER A 68 14.07 -32.75 -16.82
C SER A 68 13.60 -33.49 -15.56
N PRO A 69 14.47 -33.69 -14.56
CA PRO A 69 14.08 -34.21 -13.25
C PRO A 69 13.26 -33.20 -12.43
N LEU A 70 13.09 -31.97 -12.91
CA LEU A 70 12.29 -30.91 -12.27
C LEU A 70 10.85 -30.84 -12.81
N THR A 71 10.48 -31.72 -13.75
CA THR A 71 9.09 -31.83 -14.21
C THR A 71 8.17 -32.20 -13.06
N GLN A 72 6.91 -31.73 -13.10
CA GLN A 72 5.93 -32.09 -12.06
C GLN A 72 5.78 -33.62 -11.89
N ALA A 73 5.85 -34.39 -12.99
CA ALA A 73 5.80 -35.85 -12.93
C ALA A 73 6.99 -36.45 -12.17
N ALA A 74 8.19 -35.91 -12.33
CA ALA A 74 9.37 -36.33 -11.59
C ALA A 74 9.29 -35.88 -10.12
N LEU A 75 8.87 -34.64 -9.85
CA LEU A 75 8.70 -34.11 -8.49
C LEU A 75 7.66 -34.88 -7.68
N ASN A 76 6.64 -35.44 -8.31
CA ASN A 76 5.65 -36.31 -7.64
C ASN A 76 6.24 -37.66 -7.19
N LEU A 77 7.34 -38.12 -7.81
CA LEU A 77 7.98 -39.41 -7.50
C LEU A 77 9.01 -39.30 -6.37
N TYR A 78 9.57 -38.10 -6.13
CA TYR A 78 10.60 -37.87 -5.13
C TYR A 78 10.09 -36.93 -4.04
N SER A 79 10.12 -37.38 -2.77
CA SER A 79 9.76 -36.56 -1.60
C SER A 79 10.74 -35.42 -1.30
N LYS A 80 11.88 -35.38 -2.01
CA LYS A 80 12.86 -34.29 -2.01
C LYS A 80 13.39 -34.11 -3.44
N PRO A 81 13.52 -32.88 -3.97
CA PRO A 81 14.03 -32.67 -5.31
C PRO A 81 15.45 -33.25 -5.42
N VAL A 82 15.77 -33.76 -6.60
CA VAL A 82 17.15 -34.03 -7.02
C VAL A 82 17.98 -32.76 -6.77
N ASP A 83 19.29 -32.88 -6.44
CA ASP A 83 20.22 -31.77 -6.11
C ASP A 83 20.43 -30.77 -7.28
N LEU A 84 19.34 -30.19 -7.78
CA LEU A 84 19.24 -29.28 -8.91
C LEU A 84 18.30 -28.15 -8.50
N ASP A 85 18.88 -26.99 -8.19
CA ASP A 85 18.12 -25.81 -7.77
C ASP A 85 17.38 -25.11 -8.92
N GLN A 86 17.86 -25.28 -10.16
CA GLN A 86 17.25 -24.72 -11.36
C GLN A 86 17.75 -25.43 -12.62
N GLN A 87 16.94 -25.47 -13.67
CA GLN A 87 17.33 -26.01 -14.97
C GLN A 87 16.61 -25.30 -16.12
N TRP A 88 17.34 -24.93 -17.17
CA TRP A 88 16.72 -24.42 -18.40
C TRP A 88 16.13 -25.56 -19.22
N VAL A 89 14.85 -25.43 -19.55
CA VAL A 89 14.07 -26.43 -20.28
C VAL A 89 13.43 -25.86 -21.53
N THR A 90 13.33 -26.69 -22.57
CA THR A 90 12.57 -26.36 -23.78
C THR A 90 11.24 -27.09 -23.75
N LYS A 91 10.15 -26.33 -23.78
CA LYS A 91 8.77 -26.84 -23.81
C LYS A 91 8.01 -26.13 -24.93
N ASP A 92 7.47 -26.89 -25.87
CA ASP A 92 6.67 -26.39 -27.00
C ASP A 92 7.36 -25.28 -27.82
N GLY A 93 8.67 -25.42 -28.02
CA GLY A 93 9.49 -24.46 -28.78
C GLY A 93 9.90 -23.19 -28.01
N SER A 94 9.42 -23.01 -26.79
CA SER A 94 9.79 -21.90 -25.90
C SER A 94 10.78 -22.35 -24.82
N ILE A 95 11.61 -21.40 -24.36
CA ILE A 95 12.64 -21.62 -23.34
C ILE A 95 12.13 -21.13 -21.99
N TYR A 96 12.19 -22.00 -20.99
CA TYR A 96 11.81 -21.68 -19.61
C TYR A 96 12.93 -22.05 -18.65
N LEU A 97 13.05 -21.32 -17.55
CA LEU A 97 13.85 -21.74 -16.41
C LEU A 97 12.92 -22.48 -15.44
N SER A 98 13.09 -23.79 -15.31
CA SER A 98 12.36 -24.61 -14.34
C SER A 98 13.05 -24.58 -12.98
N LYS A 99 12.29 -24.31 -11.91
CA LYS A 99 12.76 -24.38 -10.53
C LYS A 99 11.78 -25.20 -9.69
N PRO A 100 12.28 -26.10 -8.80
CA PRO A 100 11.41 -26.75 -7.84
C PRO A 100 11.01 -25.72 -6.77
N SER A 101 9.71 -25.66 -6.48
CA SER A 101 9.16 -24.93 -5.34
C SER A 101 8.31 -25.88 -4.50
N PHE A 102 7.90 -25.47 -3.31
CA PHE A 102 7.07 -26.31 -2.47
C PHE A 102 6.03 -25.51 -1.70
N HIS A 103 5.04 -26.22 -1.16
CA HIS A 103 4.15 -25.74 -0.13
C HIS A 103 3.92 -26.82 0.94
N LEU A 104 3.58 -26.41 2.16
CA LEU A 104 3.30 -27.23 3.34
C LEU A 104 1.78 -27.39 3.56
N GLY A 105 1.01 -27.47 2.47
CA GLY A 105 -0.45 -27.48 2.53
C GLY A 105 -1.02 -26.23 3.22
N PHE A 106 -2.01 -26.42 4.11
CA PHE A 106 -2.63 -25.34 4.88
C PHE A 106 -1.63 -24.50 5.69
N TRP A 107 -0.52 -25.10 6.12
CA TRP A 107 0.49 -24.38 6.91
C TRP A 107 1.20 -23.28 6.11
N SER A 108 1.19 -23.36 4.78
CA SER A 108 1.77 -22.31 3.93
C SER A 108 1.07 -20.96 4.01
N ILE A 109 -0.23 -20.94 4.34
CA ILE A 109 -1.00 -19.71 4.57
C ILE A 109 -1.05 -19.33 6.05
N PHE A 110 -0.55 -20.17 6.95
CA PHE A 110 -0.62 -19.95 8.40
C PHE A 110 0.11 -18.67 8.87
N PRO A 111 1.30 -18.28 8.35
CA PRO A 111 1.93 -17.01 8.71
C PRO A 111 1.05 -15.79 8.42
N ALA A 112 0.43 -15.77 7.23
CA ALA A 112 -0.50 -14.72 6.82
C ALA A 112 -1.78 -14.74 7.67
N PHE A 113 -2.35 -15.92 7.92
CA PHE A 113 -3.50 -16.11 8.80
C PHE A 113 -3.22 -15.61 10.22
N LEU A 114 -2.07 -15.98 10.80
CA LEU A 114 -1.68 -15.56 12.14
C LEU A 114 -1.51 -14.05 12.22
N ALA A 115 -0.87 -13.44 11.23
CA ALA A 115 -0.75 -11.99 11.14
C ALA A 115 -2.12 -11.32 11.08
N ILE A 116 -3.02 -11.78 10.20
CA ILE A 116 -4.39 -11.26 10.12
C ILE A 116 -5.08 -11.42 11.48
N PHE A 117 -5.17 -12.64 12.00
CA PHE A 117 -5.88 -12.97 13.24
C PHE A 117 -5.39 -12.13 14.42
N LEU A 118 -4.07 -12.07 14.63
CA LEU A 118 -3.51 -11.26 15.70
C LEU A 118 -3.82 -9.79 15.47
N CYS A 119 -3.76 -9.30 14.24
CA CYS A 119 -4.14 -7.91 13.98
C CYS A 119 -5.61 -7.64 14.30
N LEU A 120 -6.54 -8.56 13.97
CA LEU A 120 -7.97 -8.45 14.33
C LEU A 120 -8.17 -8.36 15.85
N VAL A 121 -7.39 -9.12 16.61
CA VAL A 121 -7.56 -9.27 18.07
C VAL A 121 -6.82 -8.18 18.84
N THR A 122 -5.57 -7.89 18.48
CA THR A 122 -4.70 -6.94 19.18
C THR A 122 -4.94 -5.50 18.74
N LYS A 123 -5.41 -5.29 17.50
CA LYS A 123 -5.46 -3.98 16.85
C LYS A 123 -4.08 -3.32 16.72
N GLU A 124 -3.02 -4.13 16.69
CA GLU A 124 -1.62 -3.70 16.65
C GLU A 124 -0.90 -4.37 15.47
N PRO A 125 -0.70 -3.67 14.34
CA PRO A 125 -0.13 -4.25 13.12
C PRO A 125 1.32 -4.70 13.27
N LEU A 126 2.11 -4.02 14.11
CA LEU A 126 3.52 -4.37 14.34
C LEU A 126 3.67 -5.77 14.96
N ILE A 127 2.91 -6.05 16.02
CA ILE A 127 2.94 -7.35 16.72
C ILE A 127 2.43 -8.46 15.79
N ALA A 128 1.38 -8.17 15.03
CA ALA A 128 0.79 -9.08 14.06
C ALA A 128 1.79 -9.48 12.97
N LEU A 129 2.41 -8.51 12.30
CA LEU A 129 3.38 -8.75 11.23
C LEU A 129 4.62 -9.47 11.78
N MET A 130 5.14 -9.05 12.94
CA MET A 130 6.27 -9.73 13.58
C MET A 130 5.95 -11.20 13.90
N SER A 131 4.75 -11.48 14.41
CA SER A 131 4.32 -12.86 14.70
C SER A 131 4.17 -13.69 13.44
N GLY A 132 3.67 -13.09 12.35
CA GLY A 132 3.65 -13.74 11.04
C GLY A 132 5.06 -14.06 10.52
N ILE A 133 6.02 -13.13 10.66
CA ILE A 133 7.42 -13.33 10.29
C ILE A 133 8.03 -14.50 11.08
N ILE A 134 7.88 -14.50 12.41
CA ILE A 134 8.38 -15.58 13.27
C ILE A 134 7.74 -16.92 12.88
N SER A 135 6.42 -16.94 12.64
CA SER A 135 5.73 -18.14 12.19
C SER A 135 6.26 -18.66 10.85
N GLY A 136 6.46 -17.79 9.86
CA GLY A 136 7.01 -18.17 8.55
C GLY A 136 8.46 -18.65 8.65
N ALA A 137 9.26 -18.00 9.48
CA ALA A 137 10.63 -18.39 9.79
C ALA A 137 10.73 -19.82 10.34
N LEU A 138 9.89 -20.12 11.34
CA LEU A 138 9.86 -21.43 12.01
C LEU A 138 9.41 -22.54 11.05
N LEU A 139 8.42 -22.30 10.20
CA LEU A 139 8.00 -23.26 9.18
C LEU A 139 9.12 -23.58 8.17
N LEU A 140 9.97 -22.60 7.87
CA LEU A 140 11.15 -22.76 7.00
C LEU A 140 12.37 -23.33 7.72
N GLY A 141 12.30 -23.58 9.04
CA GLY A 141 13.46 -24.03 9.84
C GLY A 141 14.52 -22.95 10.05
N LYS A 142 14.20 -21.67 9.80
CA LYS A 142 15.10 -20.53 9.99
C LYS A 142 14.95 -19.96 11.40
N PHE A 143 15.60 -20.61 12.37
CA PHE A 143 15.55 -20.19 13.78
C PHE A 143 16.33 -18.91 14.08
N ASP A 144 17.35 -18.61 13.28
CA ASP A 144 18.07 -17.34 13.34
C ASP A 144 17.30 -16.25 12.58
N LEU A 145 16.45 -15.52 13.30
CA LEU A 145 15.65 -14.45 12.71
C LEU A 145 16.49 -13.27 12.22
N ILE A 146 17.65 -13.01 12.83
CA ILE A 146 18.43 -11.81 12.53
C ILE A 146 19.23 -12.05 11.26
N ASP A 147 20.11 -13.04 11.28
CA ASP A 147 21.08 -13.26 10.20
C ASP A 147 20.44 -13.98 9.01
N ALA A 148 19.44 -14.84 9.22
CA ALA A 148 18.82 -15.60 8.14
C ALA A 148 17.59 -14.91 7.50
N ILE A 149 17.01 -13.90 8.16
CA ILE A 149 15.76 -13.27 7.70
C ILE A 149 15.83 -11.75 7.69
N ILE A 150 15.99 -11.11 8.86
CA ILE A 150 15.88 -9.66 8.98
C ILE A 150 16.97 -8.95 8.18
N ILE A 151 18.25 -9.30 8.38
CA ILE A 151 19.38 -8.67 7.69
C ILE A 151 19.29 -8.88 6.16
N PRO A 152 19.14 -10.12 5.64
CA PRO A 152 19.03 -10.33 4.19
C PRO A 152 17.85 -9.59 3.57
N SER A 153 16.71 -9.54 4.26
CA SER A 153 15.51 -8.85 3.74
C SER A 153 15.70 -7.33 3.72
N LEU A 154 16.34 -6.77 4.76
CA LEU A 154 16.69 -5.36 4.86
C LEU A 154 17.74 -4.92 3.84
N ALA A 155 18.68 -5.81 3.51
CA ALA A 155 19.73 -5.56 2.54
C ALA A 155 19.24 -5.55 1.08
N THR A 156 17.98 -5.92 0.83
CA THR A 156 17.42 -5.85 -0.52
C THR A 156 17.29 -4.40 -0.99
N GLU A 157 17.54 -4.15 -2.27
CA GLU A 157 17.36 -2.82 -2.88
C GLU A 157 15.95 -2.28 -2.67
N SER A 158 14.94 -3.17 -2.67
CA SER A 158 13.55 -2.81 -2.43
C SER A 158 13.32 -2.25 -1.02
N ALA A 159 13.79 -2.95 0.02
CA ALA A 159 13.64 -2.51 1.41
C ALA A 159 14.45 -1.24 1.68
N ALA A 160 15.69 -1.18 1.21
CA ALA A 160 16.53 0.00 1.33
C ALA A 160 15.91 1.22 0.62
N GLY A 161 15.37 1.02 -0.59
CA GLY A 161 14.67 2.06 -1.35
C GLY A 161 13.43 2.58 -0.64
N ILE A 162 12.63 1.69 -0.03
CA ILE A 162 11.46 2.06 0.77
C ILE A 162 11.88 2.89 1.98
N LEU A 163 12.88 2.45 2.74
CA LEU A 163 13.38 3.18 3.91
C LEU A 163 13.93 4.55 3.51
N LEU A 164 14.75 4.62 2.46
CA LEU A 164 15.27 5.89 1.97
C LEU A 164 14.14 6.87 1.63
N LEU A 165 13.17 6.39 0.87
CA LEU A 165 12.07 7.22 0.38
C LEU A 165 11.12 7.66 1.50
N TYR A 166 10.63 6.72 2.33
CA TYR A 166 9.64 7.00 3.36
C TYR A 166 10.22 7.57 4.64
N LEU A 167 11.29 6.97 5.15
CA LEU A 167 11.85 7.38 6.44
C LEU A 167 12.62 8.68 6.33
N TRP A 168 13.56 8.77 5.38
CA TRP A 168 14.49 9.90 5.29
C TRP A 168 13.98 11.02 4.38
N LEU A 169 13.62 10.72 3.14
CA LEU A 169 13.28 11.78 2.18
C LEU A 169 11.91 12.41 2.46
N LEU A 170 10.86 11.60 2.61
CA LEU A 170 9.52 12.08 2.96
C LEU A 170 9.49 12.65 4.38
N GLY A 171 9.98 11.89 5.37
CA GLY A 171 10.07 12.35 6.76
C GLY A 171 10.86 13.66 6.88
N GLY A 172 12.02 13.74 6.22
CA GLY A 172 12.83 14.95 6.19
C GLY A 172 12.12 16.15 5.57
N LEU A 173 11.47 15.98 4.42
CA LEU A 173 10.75 17.05 3.72
C LEU A 173 9.61 17.60 4.60
N MET A 174 8.83 16.71 5.22
CA MET A 174 7.78 17.11 6.16
C MET A 174 8.34 17.86 7.35
N GLY A 175 9.44 17.36 7.91
CA GLY A 175 10.12 17.98 9.04
C GLY A 175 10.54 19.41 8.74
N VAL A 176 11.13 19.64 7.56
CA VAL A 176 11.51 20.97 7.09
C VAL A 176 10.26 21.85 6.89
N TRP A 177 9.21 21.37 6.24
CA TRP A 177 7.97 22.13 6.05
C TRP A 177 7.26 22.50 7.35
N SER A 178 7.27 21.59 8.34
CA SER A 178 6.73 21.84 9.67
C SER A 178 7.54 22.94 10.37
N LYS A 179 8.87 22.88 10.27
CA LYS A 179 9.77 23.85 10.91
C LYS A 179 9.71 25.22 10.24
N THR A 180 9.51 25.29 8.93
CA THR A 180 9.34 26.57 8.21
C THR A 180 7.94 27.14 8.30
N GLY A 181 6.94 26.34 8.71
CA GLY A 181 5.53 26.74 8.67
C GLY A 181 5.00 26.92 7.25
N ALA A 182 5.65 26.32 6.25
CA ALA A 182 5.35 26.50 4.83
C ALA A 182 3.90 26.10 4.48
N ALA A 183 3.43 24.98 5.06
CA ALA A 183 2.08 24.49 4.88
C ALA A 183 1.01 25.41 5.48
N GLN A 184 1.29 26.00 6.65
CA GLN A 184 0.40 26.97 7.29
C GLN A 184 0.35 28.27 6.49
N ALA A 185 1.49 28.79 6.03
CA ALA A 185 1.52 30.00 5.20
C ALA A 185 0.73 29.83 3.89
N PHE A 186 0.78 28.63 3.30
CA PHE A 186 -0.04 28.29 2.15
C PHE A 186 -1.53 28.19 2.52
N ALA A 187 -1.86 27.56 3.65
CA ALA A 187 -3.22 27.49 4.18
C ALA A 187 -3.87 28.88 4.35
N ASP A 188 -3.14 29.78 4.99
CA ASP A 188 -3.59 31.13 5.30
C ASP A 188 -3.84 31.91 4.00
N HIS A 189 -2.93 31.82 3.03
CA HIS A 189 -3.10 32.44 1.72
C HIS A 189 -4.33 31.90 0.97
N MET A 190 -4.52 30.57 0.95
CA MET A 190 -5.70 29.97 0.32
C MET A 190 -6.99 30.41 1.02
N THR A 191 -6.94 30.54 2.34
CA THR A 191 -8.04 31.01 3.18
C THR A 191 -8.45 32.45 2.87
N GLU A 192 -7.48 33.35 2.82
CA GLU A 192 -7.73 34.78 2.61
C GLU A 192 -8.25 35.10 1.20
N HIS A 193 -7.77 34.39 0.18
CA HIS A 193 -8.04 34.75 -1.21
C HIS A 193 -9.10 33.91 -1.91
N TYR A 194 -9.33 32.66 -1.50
CA TYR A 194 -10.18 31.73 -2.25
C TYR A 194 -11.44 31.28 -1.49
N VAL A 195 -11.54 31.53 -0.18
CA VAL A 195 -12.69 31.06 0.60
C VAL A 195 -13.64 32.18 0.99
N SER A 196 -14.81 32.12 0.37
CA SER A 196 -15.95 33.03 0.58
C SER A 196 -17.12 32.39 1.32
N GLY A 197 -17.15 31.06 1.48
CA GLY A 197 -18.17 30.34 2.23
C GLY A 197 -17.97 28.81 2.30
N PRO A 198 -18.97 28.05 2.78
CA PRO A 198 -18.84 26.60 3.02
C PRO A 198 -18.47 25.81 1.76
N ARG A 199 -19.01 26.19 0.60
CA ARG A 199 -18.74 25.50 -0.68
C ARG A 199 -17.30 25.70 -1.13
N SER A 200 -16.80 26.93 -1.10
CA SER A 200 -15.41 27.22 -1.46
C SER A 200 -14.43 26.61 -0.47
N ALA A 201 -14.74 26.59 0.83
CA ALA A 201 -13.91 25.92 1.85
C ALA A 201 -13.73 24.43 1.54
N LYS A 202 -14.83 23.73 1.23
CA LYS A 202 -14.78 22.31 0.85
C LYS A 202 -14.01 22.07 -0.45
N LEU A 203 -14.22 22.92 -1.47
CA LEU A 203 -13.49 22.79 -2.74
C LEU A 203 -11.99 23.04 -2.59
N VAL A 204 -11.60 24.03 -1.80
CA VAL A 204 -10.20 24.27 -1.46
C VAL A 204 -9.65 23.04 -0.75
N ALA A 205 -10.32 22.55 0.30
CA ALA A 205 -9.86 21.36 1.03
C ALA A 205 -9.68 20.13 0.13
N TRP A 206 -10.64 19.87 -0.76
CA TRP A 206 -10.57 18.79 -1.74
C TRP A 206 -9.40 18.97 -2.72
N PHE A 207 -9.23 20.18 -3.27
CA PHE A 207 -8.15 20.48 -4.21
C PHE A 207 -6.77 20.32 -3.56
N LEU A 208 -6.63 20.76 -2.31
CA LEU A 208 -5.41 20.55 -1.55
C LEU A 208 -5.13 19.06 -1.35
N GLY A 209 -6.12 18.29 -0.91
CA GLY A 209 -5.98 16.84 -0.80
C GLY A 209 -5.55 16.16 -2.10
N VAL A 210 -6.14 16.56 -3.23
CA VAL A 210 -5.78 16.01 -4.55
C VAL A 210 -4.37 16.40 -4.97
N ILE A 211 -3.89 17.59 -4.62
CA ILE A 211 -2.52 18.04 -4.90
C ILE A 211 -1.49 17.35 -4.00
N PHE A 212 -1.84 17.07 -2.74
CA PHE A 212 -0.96 16.48 -1.73
C PHE A 212 -1.02 14.96 -1.65
N PHE A 213 -1.39 14.28 -2.74
CA PHE A 213 -1.58 12.82 -2.85
C PHE A 213 -0.35 11.92 -2.57
N GLN A 214 0.72 12.47 -1.99
CA GLN A 214 2.04 11.85 -1.82
C GLN A 214 2.09 10.75 -0.74
N GLY A 215 1.05 10.61 0.07
CA GLY A 215 0.89 9.51 1.03
C GLY A 215 -0.26 9.75 2.00
N GLY A 216 -0.90 8.68 2.47
CA GLY A 216 -2.10 8.74 3.31
C GLY A 216 -1.91 9.61 4.57
N THR A 217 -1.00 9.21 5.45
CA THR A 217 -0.72 9.85 6.75
C THR A 217 -0.31 11.33 6.59
N VAL A 218 0.59 11.59 5.64
CA VAL A 218 1.20 12.91 5.41
C VAL A 218 0.21 13.89 4.82
N SER A 219 -0.47 13.47 3.74
CA SER A 219 -1.53 14.27 3.10
C SER A 219 -2.58 14.64 4.14
N THR A 220 -2.99 13.68 4.96
CA THR A 220 -4.00 13.88 6.00
C THR A 220 -3.61 14.92 7.05
N VAL A 221 -2.39 14.86 7.57
CA VAL A 221 -1.93 15.82 8.58
C VAL A 221 -1.82 17.21 7.98
N LEU A 222 -1.12 17.32 6.86
CA LEU A 222 -0.83 18.56 6.19
C LEU A 222 -2.10 19.28 5.73
N VAL A 223 -2.94 18.57 4.99
CA VAL A 223 -4.20 19.11 4.47
C VAL A 223 -5.15 19.39 5.61
N GLY A 224 -5.27 18.50 6.58
CA GLY A 224 -6.20 18.68 7.70
C GLY A 224 -5.87 19.88 8.58
N THR A 225 -4.60 20.08 8.97
CA THR A 225 -4.21 21.26 9.77
C THR A 225 -4.34 22.56 8.98
N THR A 226 -4.06 22.52 7.67
CA THR A 226 -4.25 23.64 6.76
C THR A 226 -5.74 24.01 6.59
N VAL A 227 -6.63 23.03 6.42
CA VAL A 227 -8.04 23.30 6.05
C VAL A 227 -8.96 23.49 7.25
N LYS A 228 -8.53 23.13 8.47
CA LYS A 228 -9.37 23.25 9.66
C LYS A 228 -9.76 24.72 9.95
N PRO A 229 -8.82 25.68 10.14
CA PRO A 229 -9.20 27.06 10.47
C PRO A 229 -10.12 27.69 9.41
N LEU A 230 -9.87 27.30 8.15
CA LEU A 230 -10.64 27.68 6.99
C LEU A 230 -12.10 27.19 7.04
N ALA A 231 -12.27 25.91 7.34
CA ALA A 231 -13.55 25.26 7.42
C ALA A 231 -14.37 25.75 8.61
N ASP A 232 -13.71 25.96 9.75
CA ASP A 232 -14.33 26.47 10.98
C ASP A 232 -14.93 27.86 10.73
N LYS A 233 -14.16 28.76 10.12
CA LYS A 233 -14.61 30.11 9.73
C LYS A 233 -15.76 30.08 8.71
N ALA A 234 -15.78 29.05 7.85
CA ALA A 234 -16.80 28.86 6.83
C ALA A 234 -18.02 28.05 7.30
N ASN A 235 -18.13 27.71 8.60
CA ASN A 235 -19.20 26.90 9.18
C ASN A 235 -19.41 25.54 8.50
N VAL A 236 -18.32 24.84 8.17
CA VAL A 236 -18.38 23.45 7.70
C VAL A 236 -18.25 22.51 8.89
N SER A 237 -19.14 21.51 9.03
CA SER A 237 -19.03 20.53 10.12
C SER A 237 -17.72 19.76 10.04
N HIS A 238 -17.12 19.43 11.19
CA HIS A 238 -15.86 18.69 11.21
C HIS A 238 -15.99 17.28 10.60
N GLU A 239 -17.18 16.65 10.62
CA GLU A 239 -17.42 15.38 9.93
C GLU A 239 -17.28 15.51 8.39
N GLU A 240 -17.79 16.61 7.80
CA GLU A 240 -17.61 16.89 6.37
C GLU A 240 -16.13 17.12 6.03
N MET A 241 -15.41 17.85 6.88
CA MET A 241 -13.98 18.10 6.67
C MET A 241 -13.14 16.83 6.80
N ALA A 242 -13.32 16.07 7.89
CA ALA A 242 -12.62 14.82 8.10
C ALA A 242 -12.83 13.86 6.91
N TYR A 243 -14.06 13.74 6.42
CA TYR A 243 -14.36 12.89 5.27
C TYR A 243 -13.70 13.36 3.96
N ILE A 244 -13.64 14.67 3.71
CA ILE A 244 -12.91 15.23 2.55
C ILE A 244 -11.44 14.89 2.67
N VAL A 245 -10.80 15.25 3.79
CA VAL A 245 -9.36 15.04 4.03
C VAL A 245 -8.98 13.57 3.89
N ASP A 246 -9.72 12.67 4.54
CA ASP A 246 -9.47 11.22 4.53
C ASP A 246 -9.63 10.63 3.11
N SER A 247 -10.71 10.99 2.39
CA SER A 247 -10.93 10.48 1.04
C SER A 247 -9.94 11.02 0.01
N THR A 248 -9.33 12.17 0.27
CA THR A 248 -8.25 12.75 -0.53
C THR A 248 -6.86 12.40 0.03
N ALA A 249 -6.77 11.35 0.86
CA ALA A 249 -5.51 10.79 1.33
C ALA A 249 -5.18 9.48 0.60
N SER A 250 -5.56 8.33 1.16
CA SER A 250 -5.25 7.02 0.56
C SER A 250 -6.00 6.72 -0.75
N PRO A 251 -7.30 7.10 -0.93
CA PRO A 251 -7.99 6.84 -2.19
C PRO A 251 -7.39 7.57 -3.39
N ILE A 252 -7.06 8.87 -3.25
CA ILE A 252 -6.41 9.61 -4.35
C ILE A 252 -5.00 9.08 -4.64
N ALA A 253 -4.25 8.64 -3.62
CA ALA A 253 -2.93 8.05 -3.80
C ALA A 253 -2.96 6.76 -4.63
N SER A 254 -4.11 6.08 -4.69
CA SER A 254 -4.35 4.90 -5.54
C SER A 254 -4.66 5.24 -7.00
N VAL A 255 -5.00 6.50 -7.28
CA VAL A 255 -5.41 6.98 -8.61
C VAL A 255 -4.30 7.79 -9.25
N ILE A 256 -3.71 8.73 -8.51
CA ILE A 256 -2.54 9.50 -8.94
C ILE A 256 -1.30 8.80 -8.40
N ALA A 257 -0.80 7.82 -9.14
CA ALA A 257 0.27 6.93 -8.69
C ALA A 257 1.69 7.52 -8.77
N PHE A 258 1.84 8.85 -8.80
CA PHE A 258 3.15 9.52 -8.78
C PHE A 258 3.68 9.71 -7.36
N ASN A 259 3.44 8.74 -6.48
CA ASN A 259 3.86 8.70 -5.09
C ASN A 259 4.70 7.44 -4.86
N ALA A 260 4.94 7.08 -3.60
CA ALA A 260 5.83 5.97 -3.27
C ALA A 260 5.15 4.58 -3.24
N TRP A 261 3.85 4.49 -3.56
CA TRP A 261 3.10 3.22 -3.59
C TRP A 261 3.56 2.26 -4.70
N PRO A 262 3.80 2.69 -5.96
CA PRO A 262 4.24 1.75 -7.00
C PRO A 262 5.56 1.07 -6.66
N ALA A 263 6.50 1.80 -6.04
CA ALA A 263 7.80 1.27 -5.64
C ALA A 263 7.70 0.18 -4.55
N TYR A 264 6.70 0.28 -3.69
CA TYR A 264 6.42 -0.73 -2.67
C TYR A 264 5.62 -1.91 -3.23
N VAL A 265 4.50 -1.62 -3.90
CA VAL A 265 3.59 -2.66 -4.40
C VAL A 265 4.26 -3.53 -5.45
N GLN A 266 5.15 -2.98 -6.29
CA GLN A 266 5.91 -3.79 -7.24
C GLN A 266 6.68 -4.92 -6.55
N ALA A 267 7.21 -4.73 -5.33
CA ALA A 267 7.95 -5.79 -4.63
C ALA A 267 7.04 -6.98 -4.24
N LEU A 268 5.73 -6.73 -4.09
CA LEU A 268 4.74 -7.67 -3.57
C LEU A 268 3.99 -8.46 -4.67
N ILE A 269 4.02 -8.01 -5.92
CA ILE A 269 3.23 -8.60 -7.02
C ILE A 269 4.01 -9.48 -8.00
N PHE A 270 5.26 -9.84 -7.70
CA PHE A 270 6.01 -10.77 -8.54
C PHE A 270 5.33 -12.15 -8.58
N VAL A 271 5.13 -12.66 -9.80
CA VAL A 271 4.59 -14.00 -10.07
C VAL A 271 5.55 -14.73 -11.03
N PRO A 272 6.13 -15.86 -10.62
CA PRO A 272 6.94 -16.72 -11.48
C PRO A 272 6.22 -17.09 -12.80
N GLY A 273 6.91 -16.96 -13.93
CA GLY A 273 6.38 -17.35 -15.24
C GLY A 273 5.48 -16.31 -15.93
N VAL A 274 5.30 -15.13 -15.32
CA VAL A 274 4.49 -14.05 -15.89
C VAL A 274 5.39 -12.98 -16.46
N ALA A 275 5.53 -12.94 -17.79
CA ALA A 275 6.49 -12.06 -18.48
C ALA A 275 6.30 -10.57 -18.15
N PHE A 276 5.05 -10.08 -18.13
CA PHE A 276 4.74 -8.67 -17.82
C PHE A 276 4.87 -8.31 -16.32
N LEU A 277 5.32 -9.23 -15.46
CA LEU A 277 5.65 -8.99 -14.06
C LEU A 277 7.10 -9.40 -13.71
N ALA A 278 7.91 -9.76 -14.72
CA ALA A 278 9.22 -10.34 -14.53
C ALA A 278 10.18 -9.38 -13.83
N THR A 279 10.33 -8.16 -14.37
CA THR A 279 11.23 -7.15 -13.79
C THR A 279 10.51 -6.18 -12.86
N ALA A 280 11.27 -5.47 -12.02
CA ALA A 280 10.71 -4.40 -11.19
C ALA A 280 10.05 -3.29 -12.04
N GLN A 281 10.61 -3.02 -13.23
CA GLN A 281 10.06 -2.02 -14.14
C GLN A 281 8.73 -2.47 -14.74
N ASP A 282 8.62 -3.74 -15.15
CA ASP A 282 7.38 -4.28 -15.71
C ASP A 282 6.25 -4.23 -14.67
N ARG A 283 6.55 -4.54 -13.41
CA ARG A 283 5.58 -4.45 -12.31
C ARG A 283 5.14 -3.01 -12.01
N ILE A 284 6.04 -2.03 -12.16
CA ILE A 284 5.67 -0.61 -12.08
C ILE A 284 4.76 -0.23 -13.25
N ASN A 285 5.10 -0.64 -14.48
CA ASN A 285 4.27 -0.38 -15.66
C ASN A 285 2.88 -1.01 -15.50
N PHE A 286 2.81 -2.25 -15.03
CA PHE A 286 1.58 -2.96 -14.71
C PHE A 286 0.72 -2.22 -13.68
N PHE A 287 1.34 -1.64 -12.63
CA PHE A 287 0.64 -0.78 -11.68
C PHE A 287 -0.04 0.38 -12.41
N PHE A 288 0.70 1.13 -13.25
CA PHE A 288 0.16 2.28 -13.98
C PHE A 288 -0.96 1.89 -14.94
N SER A 289 -0.81 0.78 -15.66
CA SER A 289 -1.85 0.22 -16.53
C SER A 289 -3.10 -0.22 -15.77
N SER A 290 -2.98 -0.52 -14.47
CA SER A 290 -4.11 -0.92 -13.63
C SER A 290 -4.92 0.25 -13.06
N ILE A 291 -4.41 1.49 -13.12
CA ILE A 291 -5.07 2.70 -12.56
C ILE A 291 -6.51 2.89 -13.06
N PRO A 292 -6.85 2.67 -14.35
CA PRO A 292 -8.23 2.81 -14.83
C PRO A 292 -9.22 1.90 -14.10
N PHE A 293 -8.76 0.77 -13.56
CA PHE A 293 -9.56 -0.16 -12.77
C PHE A 293 -9.62 0.21 -11.29
N SER A 294 -9.02 1.33 -10.86
CA SER A 294 -9.02 1.80 -9.46
C SER A 294 -10.38 2.41 -9.07
N PHE A 295 -11.47 1.65 -9.30
CA PHE A 295 -12.84 2.15 -9.28
C PHE A 295 -13.24 2.73 -7.92
N TYR A 296 -12.89 2.08 -6.80
CA TYR A 296 -13.18 2.63 -5.48
C TYR A 296 -12.49 3.97 -5.26
N GLY A 297 -11.19 4.06 -5.54
CA GLY A 297 -10.41 5.29 -5.39
C GLY A 297 -10.99 6.43 -6.21
N ILE A 298 -11.32 6.15 -7.48
CA ILE A 298 -11.97 7.11 -8.38
C ILE A 298 -13.33 7.55 -7.82
N ILE A 299 -14.19 6.61 -7.42
CA ILE A 299 -15.54 6.92 -6.94
C ILE A 299 -15.50 7.64 -5.59
N ALA A 300 -14.59 7.30 -4.68
CA ALA A 300 -14.42 7.96 -3.39
C ALA A 300 -13.98 9.42 -3.56
N VAL A 301 -12.98 9.67 -4.41
CA VAL A 301 -12.49 11.03 -4.72
C VAL A 301 -13.55 11.87 -5.46
N LEU A 302 -14.24 11.28 -6.45
CA LEU A 302 -15.34 11.95 -7.13
C LEU A 302 -16.52 12.20 -6.18
N GLY A 303 -16.80 11.26 -5.27
CA GLY A 303 -17.79 11.42 -4.20
C GLY A 303 -17.48 12.64 -3.35
N THR A 304 -16.25 12.80 -2.84
CA THR A 304 -15.91 13.98 -2.05
C THR A 304 -15.87 15.27 -2.86
N LEU A 305 -15.59 15.22 -4.17
CA LEU A 305 -15.77 16.37 -5.06
C LEU A 305 -17.23 16.79 -5.14
N LEU A 306 -18.14 15.84 -5.39
CA LEU A 306 -19.58 16.09 -5.43
C LEU A 306 -20.09 16.66 -4.09
N LEU A 307 -19.60 16.12 -2.97
CA LEU A 307 -19.89 16.63 -1.63
C LEU A 307 -19.44 18.09 -1.47
N SER A 308 -18.25 18.41 -1.98
CA SER A 308 -17.67 19.75 -1.97
C SER A 308 -18.48 20.72 -2.84
N LEU A 309 -19.07 20.23 -3.93
CA LEU A 309 -20.03 20.95 -4.77
C LEU A 309 -21.45 21.01 -4.18
N ASN A 310 -21.66 20.54 -2.96
CA ASN A 310 -22.94 20.44 -2.24
C ASN A 310 -23.95 19.42 -2.80
N ILE A 311 -23.51 18.51 -3.66
CA ILE A 311 -24.31 17.38 -4.14
C ILE A 311 -24.19 16.26 -3.10
N MET A 312 -25.23 16.04 -2.30
CA MET A 312 -25.18 15.17 -1.10
C MET A 312 -25.96 13.86 -1.27
N THR A 313 -26.45 13.53 -2.45
CA THR A 313 -27.38 12.40 -2.70
C THR A 313 -26.80 11.03 -2.31
N PHE A 314 -25.48 10.90 -2.25
CA PHE A 314 -24.75 9.68 -1.89
C PHE A 314 -24.14 9.71 -0.46
N SER A 315 -24.14 10.84 0.24
CA SER A 315 -23.37 11.02 1.50
C SER A 315 -23.99 10.43 2.78
N GLY A 316 -25.18 9.83 2.66
CA GLY A 316 -25.86 9.20 3.79
C GLY A 316 -26.50 10.18 4.79
N LYS A 317 -27.27 9.62 5.73
CA LYS A 317 -28.08 10.41 6.68
C LYS A 317 -27.21 11.18 7.69
N ARG A 318 -26.16 10.57 8.22
CA ARG A 318 -25.31 11.16 9.27
C ARG A 318 -24.57 12.39 8.79
N LEU A 319 -23.88 12.31 7.65
CA LEU A 319 -23.14 13.45 7.11
C LEU A 319 -24.08 14.62 6.72
N ARG A 320 -25.27 14.31 6.19
CA ARG A 320 -26.32 15.32 5.95
C ARG A 320 -26.81 15.98 7.23
N GLN A 321 -26.96 15.23 8.32
CA GLN A 321 -27.36 15.77 9.62
C GLN A 321 -26.29 16.67 10.24
N ALA A 322 -25.01 16.26 10.17
CA ALA A 322 -23.87 17.07 10.62
C ALA A 322 -23.81 18.42 9.87
N ARG A 323 -23.96 18.38 8.54
CA ARG A 323 -24.05 19.60 7.72
C ARG A 323 -25.24 20.50 8.12
N LEU A 324 -26.43 19.92 8.28
CA LEU A 324 -27.62 20.67 8.66
C LEU A 324 -27.47 21.29 10.06
N ARG A 325 -26.77 20.64 10.98
CA ARG A 325 -26.42 21.16 12.30
C ARG A 325 -25.53 22.39 12.15
N ALA A 326 -24.39 22.28 11.46
CA ALA A 326 -23.48 23.39 11.26
C ALA A 326 -24.16 24.61 10.61
N ILE A 327 -25.01 24.39 9.59
CA ILE A 327 -25.73 25.48 8.91
C ILE A 327 -26.79 26.14 9.80
N LYS A 328 -27.56 25.36 10.57
CA LYS A 328 -28.71 25.90 11.32
C LYS A 328 -28.34 26.46 12.69
N THR A 329 -27.36 25.86 13.36
CA THR A 329 -27.03 26.18 14.76
C THR A 329 -25.63 26.77 14.93
N GLY A 330 -24.78 26.73 13.89
CA GLY A 330 -23.37 27.11 13.99
C GLY A 330 -22.51 26.10 14.76
N GLN A 331 -23.07 24.99 15.23
CA GLN A 331 -22.33 23.96 15.96
C GLN A 331 -21.65 23.00 14.98
N LEU A 332 -20.31 23.08 14.92
CA LEU A 332 -19.49 22.28 14.01
C LEU A 332 -19.40 20.82 14.46
N ASP A 333 -19.46 20.57 15.77
CA ASP A 333 -19.40 19.25 16.39
C ASP A 333 -20.75 18.75 16.91
N ALA A 334 -20.88 17.43 17.05
CA ALA A 334 -22.02 16.84 17.73
C ALA A 334 -22.00 17.16 19.24
N PRO A 335 -23.16 17.26 19.92
CA PRO A 335 -23.20 17.54 21.37
C PRO A 335 -22.47 16.52 22.25
N THR A 336 -22.28 15.31 21.74
CA THR A 336 -21.59 14.20 22.42
C THR A 336 -20.13 14.02 21.97
N ALA A 337 -19.66 14.83 21.03
CA ALA A 337 -18.32 14.72 20.46
C ALA A 337 -17.25 14.95 21.51
N ARG A 338 -16.18 14.15 21.46
CA ARG A 338 -14.98 14.30 22.28
C ARG A 338 -13.77 14.34 21.34
N PRO A 339 -13.59 15.45 20.60
CA PRO A 339 -12.51 15.56 19.64
C PRO A 339 -11.15 15.37 20.33
N MET A 340 -10.28 14.62 19.67
CA MET A 340 -8.90 14.47 20.11
C MET A 340 -8.18 15.78 19.80
N SER A 341 -7.71 16.48 20.85
CA SER A 341 -7.00 17.75 20.66
C SER A 341 -5.68 17.53 19.91
N ALA A 342 -5.53 18.23 18.79
CA ALA A 342 -4.32 18.29 17.98
C ALA A 342 -3.48 19.54 18.28
N GLU A 343 -3.58 20.12 19.48
CA GLU A 343 -2.88 21.38 19.84
C GLU A 343 -1.37 21.33 19.58
N GLU A 344 -0.76 20.14 19.66
CA GLU A 344 0.66 19.93 19.33
C GLU A 344 0.95 19.88 17.83
N LEU A 345 0.02 19.40 16.99
CA LEU A 345 0.17 19.30 15.52
C LEU A 345 -0.20 20.61 14.80
N SER A 346 -0.95 21.48 15.47
CA SER A 346 -1.48 22.73 14.91
C SER A 346 -0.62 23.97 15.24
N LYS A 347 0.43 23.82 16.05
CA LYS A 347 1.38 24.91 16.33
C LYS A 347 2.65 24.72 15.50
N PRO A 348 2.83 25.48 14.40
CA PRO A 348 4.09 25.48 13.67
C PRO A 348 5.26 25.81 14.62
N SER A 349 6.30 24.97 14.65
CA SER A 349 7.51 25.18 15.45
C SER A 349 8.48 26.16 14.78
N VAL A 350 7.92 27.25 14.24
CA VAL A 350 8.64 28.24 13.44
C VAL A 350 9.60 29.03 14.34
N PRO A 351 10.91 29.07 14.02
CA PRO A 351 11.88 29.85 14.78
C PRO A 351 11.50 31.34 14.86
N THR A 352 11.80 31.97 16.00
CA THR A 352 11.49 33.38 16.21
C THR A 352 12.20 34.25 15.18
N GLY A 353 11.45 35.14 14.50
CA GLY A 353 11.96 36.01 13.44
C GLY A 353 11.97 35.39 12.04
N TYR A 354 11.65 34.09 11.90
CA TYR A 354 11.44 33.47 10.59
C TYR A 354 10.05 33.85 10.05
N LYS A 355 10.00 34.35 8.80
CA LYS A 355 8.74 34.66 8.12
C LYS A 355 8.39 33.55 7.16
N SER A 356 7.39 32.73 7.47
CA SER A 356 6.91 31.66 6.58
C SER A 356 6.37 32.22 5.26
N SER A 357 6.55 31.48 4.16
CA SER A 357 6.02 31.81 2.84
C SER A 357 5.44 30.58 2.16
N MET A 358 4.32 30.76 1.48
CA MET A 358 3.68 29.76 0.61
C MET A 358 4.63 29.22 -0.47
N LEU A 359 5.60 30.00 -0.95
CA LEU A 359 6.54 29.54 -1.97
C LEU A 359 7.48 28.42 -1.48
N GLU A 360 7.74 28.36 -0.17
CA GLU A 360 8.52 27.29 0.46
C GLU A 360 7.82 25.93 0.41
N PHE A 361 6.53 25.96 0.15
CA PHE A 361 5.69 24.79 0.02
C PHE A 361 5.47 24.43 -1.46
N ILE A 362 5.09 25.42 -2.27
CA ILE A 362 4.74 25.22 -3.67
C ILE A 362 5.94 24.85 -4.54
N LEU A 363 7.07 25.54 -4.38
CA LEU A 363 8.22 25.29 -5.26
C LEU A 363 8.77 23.86 -5.10
N PRO A 364 9.01 23.34 -3.88
CA PRO A 364 9.42 21.95 -3.71
C PRO A 364 8.38 20.94 -4.22
N LEU A 365 7.09 21.22 -4.04
CA LEU A 365 6.03 20.34 -4.52
C LEU A 365 5.96 20.30 -6.05
N LEU A 366 6.01 21.45 -6.72
CA LEU A 366 6.03 21.52 -8.19
C LEU A 366 7.29 20.85 -8.75
N LEU A 367 8.43 21.00 -8.09
CA LEU A 367 9.66 20.32 -8.47
C LEU A 367 9.51 18.80 -8.33
N LEU A 368 8.92 18.33 -7.22
CA LEU A 368 8.65 16.91 -6.97
C LEU A 368 7.77 16.34 -8.08
N ILE A 369 6.60 16.93 -8.31
CA ILE A 369 5.64 16.49 -9.33
C ILE A 369 6.29 16.56 -10.73
N GLY A 370 7.00 17.65 -11.03
CA GLY A 370 7.69 17.85 -12.30
C GLY A 370 8.73 16.78 -12.60
N ILE A 371 9.58 16.43 -11.62
CA ILE A 371 10.58 15.37 -11.79
C ILE A 371 9.89 14.00 -11.93
N ALA A 372 8.89 13.69 -11.11
CA ALA A 372 8.19 12.41 -11.17
C ALA A 372 7.52 12.19 -12.54
N ILE A 373 6.84 13.21 -13.08
CA ILE A 373 6.19 13.15 -14.40
C ILE A 373 7.24 13.11 -15.52
N THR A 374 8.25 13.98 -15.49
CA THR A 374 9.27 14.05 -16.55
C THR A 374 10.04 12.74 -16.66
N THR A 375 10.44 12.15 -15.53
CA THR A 375 11.14 10.86 -15.51
C THR A 375 10.24 9.71 -15.96
N PHE A 376 8.96 9.73 -15.64
CA PHE A 376 8.01 8.78 -16.20
C PHE A 376 7.91 8.87 -17.73
N LEU A 377 7.79 10.09 -18.28
CA LEU A 377 7.67 10.30 -19.74
C LEU A 377 8.96 9.99 -20.52
N THR A 378 10.13 10.17 -19.90
CA THR A 378 11.44 10.05 -20.58
C THR A 378 12.15 8.72 -20.31
N LEU A 379 12.00 8.16 -19.11
CA LEU A 379 12.65 6.92 -18.66
C LEU A 379 11.67 5.76 -18.51
N GLY A 380 10.37 5.97 -18.75
CA GLY A 380 9.32 4.97 -18.59
C GLY A 380 8.96 4.66 -17.12
N SER A 381 9.58 5.32 -16.15
CA SER A 381 9.41 5.03 -14.72
C SER A 381 9.52 6.30 -13.88
N PRO A 382 8.60 6.56 -12.94
CA PRO A 382 8.71 7.73 -12.09
C PRO A 382 9.88 7.53 -11.11
N LYS A 383 10.92 8.36 -11.21
CA LYS A 383 12.04 8.35 -10.25
C LYS A 383 11.67 9.14 -8.99
N VAL A 384 10.74 8.58 -8.23
CA VAL A 384 10.13 9.22 -7.05
C VAL A 384 11.17 9.57 -5.98
N ALA A 385 12.18 8.73 -5.76
CA ALA A 385 13.28 9.05 -4.85
C ALA A 385 14.07 10.30 -5.27
N TRP A 386 14.31 10.50 -6.58
CA TRP A 386 14.97 11.70 -7.08
C TRP A 386 14.10 12.93 -6.89
N ALA A 387 12.80 12.81 -7.17
CA ALA A 387 11.82 13.87 -6.98
C ALA A 387 11.78 14.36 -5.53
N PHE A 388 11.69 13.44 -4.57
CA PHE A 388 11.69 13.76 -3.15
C PHE A 388 13.03 14.32 -2.66
N ALA A 389 14.16 13.77 -3.11
CA ALA A 389 15.48 14.29 -2.75
C ALA A 389 15.69 15.72 -3.25
N ALA A 390 15.28 16.01 -4.49
CA ALA A 390 15.35 17.35 -5.05
C ALA A 390 14.41 18.33 -4.32
N ALA A 391 13.19 17.92 -3.98
CA ALA A 391 12.24 18.73 -3.22
C ALA A 391 12.74 19.04 -1.80
N LEU A 392 13.28 18.03 -1.10
CA LEU A 392 13.89 18.20 0.22
C LEU A 392 15.07 19.18 0.15
N LEU A 393 15.98 18.98 -0.80
CA LEU A 393 17.13 19.85 -0.99
C LEU A 393 16.71 21.29 -1.31
N LEU A 394 15.72 21.49 -2.19
CA LEU A 394 15.18 22.82 -2.46
C LEU A 394 14.56 23.46 -1.21
N SER A 395 13.81 22.70 -0.41
CA SER A 395 13.21 23.20 0.83
C SER A 395 14.28 23.66 1.83
N VAL A 396 15.35 22.86 1.99
CA VAL A 396 16.50 23.20 2.84
C VAL A 396 17.19 24.46 2.33
N LEU A 397 17.44 24.57 1.02
CA LEU A 397 18.09 25.75 0.42
C LEU A 397 17.27 27.02 0.61
N ILE A 398 15.96 26.98 0.41
CA ILE A 398 15.09 28.14 0.63
C ILE A 398 15.09 28.54 2.11
N ALA A 399 15.01 27.58 3.03
CA ALA A 399 15.05 27.85 4.46
C ALA A 399 16.36 28.51 4.89
N LEU A 400 17.51 28.00 4.42
CA LEU A 400 18.83 28.59 4.66
C LEU A 400 18.97 29.98 4.05
N ALA A 401 18.50 30.19 2.82
CA ALA A 401 18.52 31.49 2.15
C ALA A 401 17.69 32.56 2.91
N LYS A 402 16.70 32.12 3.68
CA LYS A 402 15.87 32.97 4.56
C LYS A 402 16.42 33.07 5.99
N ASN A 403 17.69 32.74 6.20
CA ASN A 403 18.41 32.80 7.48
C ASN A 403 17.87 31.86 8.57
N MET A 404 17.27 30.72 8.21
CA MET A 404 17.01 29.66 9.20
C MET A 404 18.35 29.03 9.63
N SER A 405 18.52 28.78 10.92
CA SER A 405 19.73 28.14 11.42
C SER A 405 19.82 26.68 10.96
N ILE A 406 21.03 26.17 10.74
CA ILE A 406 21.26 24.75 10.42
C ILE A 406 20.75 23.87 11.58
N HIS A 407 20.85 24.33 12.82
CA HIS A 407 20.36 23.60 13.99
C HIS A 407 18.84 23.41 13.92
N ASP A 408 18.09 24.46 13.61
CA ASP A 408 16.63 24.38 13.44
C ASP A 408 16.24 23.46 12.28
N LEU A 409 16.99 23.50 11.19
CA LEU A 409 16.77 22.61 10.04
C LEU A 409 16.99 21.14 10.37
N ILE A 410 18.08 20.82 11.08
CA ILE A 410 18.37 19.45 11.53
C ILE A 410 17.32 18.99 12.55
N ASP A 411 16.92 19.86 13.47
CA ASP A 411 15.84 19.57 14.42
C ASP A 411 14.52 19.30 13.69
N GLY A 412 14.14 20.14 12.72
CA GLY A 412 12.99 19.94 11.85
C GLY A 412 13.05 18.60 11.12
N PHE A 413 14.16 18.32 10.42
CA PHE A 413 14.39 17.05 9.74
C PHE A 413 14.22 15.84 10.69
N ASN A 414 14.85 15.88 11.87
CA ASN A 414 14.76 14.81 12.86
C ASN A 414 13.34 14.62 13.40
N GLN A 415 12.60 15.70 13.64
CA GLN A 415 11.19 15.63 14.04
C GLN A 415 10.33 14.97 12.95
N GLY A 416 10.58 15.35 11.69
CA GLY A 416 9.91 14.75 10.55
C GLY A 416 10.19 13.26 10.40
N VAL A 417 11.47 12.84 10.49
CA VAL A 417 11.86 11.42 10.49
C VAL A 417 11.17 10.68 11.62
N LYS A 418 11.21 11.20 12.86
CA LYS A 418 10.52 10.60 14.03
C LYS A 418 9.03 10.40 13.76
N GLY A 419 8.37 11.34 13.09
CA GLY A 419 6.95 11.28 12.75
C GLY A 419 6.56 10.13 11.82
N VAL A 420 7.51 9.60 11.02
CA VAL A 420 7.24 8.55 10.02
C VAL A 420 7.95 7.22 10.30
N VAL A 421 8.67 7.09 11.43
CA VAL A 421 9.36 5.85 11.84
C VAL A 421 8.41 4.66 11.90
N LEU A 422 7.28 4.79 12.59
CA LEU A 422 6.37 3.66 12.82
C LEU A 422 5.84 3.10 11.50
N GLY A 423 5.38 3.98 10.59
CA GLY A 423 4.95 3.59 9.26
C GLY A 423 6.06 2.87 8.51
N SER A 424 7.28 3.42 8.49
CA SER A 424 8.44 2.83 7.80
C SER A 424 8.80 1.42 8.33
N VAL A 425 8.69 1.20 9.65
CA VAL A 425 8.91 -0.12 10.26
C VAL A 425 7.85 -1.13 9.83
N ILE A 426 6.58 -0.71 9.79
CA ILE A 426 5.48 -1.57 9.30
C ILE A 426 5.74 -1.96 7.84
N LEU A 427 6.17 -1.04 6.98
CA LEU A 427 6.49 -1.33 5.57
C LEU A 427 7.62 -2.35 5.43
N MET A 428 8.64 -2.24 6.27
CA MET A 428 9.75 -3.19 6.30
C MET A 428 9.28 -4.59 6.74
N LEU A 429 8.53 -4.70 7.83
CA LEU A 429 7.98 -5.99 8.28
C LEU A 429 7.05 -6.61 7.23
N ALA A 430 6.30 -5.76 6.53
CA ALA A 430 5.47 -6.14 5.40
C ALA A 430 6.26 -6.77 4.24
N VAL A 431 7.40 -6.19 3.85
CA VAL A 431 8.26 -6.79 2.82
C VAL A 431 8.77 -8.15 3.28
N ILE A 432 9.19 -8.28 4.54
CA ILE A 432 9.71 -9.53 5.10
C ILE A 432 8.63 -10.63 5.10
N ILE A 433 7.42 -10.34 5.58
CA ILE A 433 6.34 -11.33 5.59
C ILE A 433 5.93 -11.73 4.17
N GLY A 434 5.95 -10.79 3.21
CA GLY A 434 5.68 -11.10 1.80
C GLY A 434 6.72 -12.06 1.21
N LEU A 435 8.01 -11.83 1.49
CA LEU A 435 9.11 -12.73 1.09
C LEU A 435 8.96 -14.11 1.72
N LEU A 436 8.67 -14.19 3.03
CA LEU A 436 8.46 -15.45 3.72
C LEU A 436 7.23 -16.18 3.20
N SER A 437 6.11 -15.49 2.98
CA SER A 437 4.88 -16.09 2.44
C SER A 437 5.10 -16.74 1.08
N ARG A 438 5.98 -16.17 0.23
CA ARG A 438 6.40 -16.79 -1.02
C ARG A 438 7.27 -18.03 -0.78
N GLN A 439 8.24 -17.94 0.14
CA GLN A 439 9.14 -19.05 0.47
C GLN A 439 8.42 -20.26 1.08
N VAL A 440 7.39 -20.04 1.92
CA VAL A 440 6.58 -21.15 2.48
C VAL A 440 5.58 -21.71 1.46
N GLY A 441 5.43 -21.08 0.28
CA GLY A 441 4.53 -21.56 -0.78
C GLY A 441 3.06 -21.21 -0.59
N GLY A 442 2.73 -20.12 0.12
CA GLY A 442 1.33 -19.73 0.39
C GLY A 442 0.49 -19.57 -0.87
N GLY A 443 1.05 -18.93 -1.91
CA GLY A 443 0.38 -18.78 -3.20
C GLY A 443 0.19 -20.11 -3.93
N LEU A 444 1.18 -21.01 -3.88
CA LEU A 444 1.11 -22.34 -4.50
C LEU A 444 0.01 -23.20 -3.88
N TYR A 445 -0.12 -23.19 -2.55
CA TYR A 445 -1.20 -23.90 -1.88
C TYR A 445 -2.58 -23.38 -2.27
N LEU A 446 -2.76 -22.06 -2.39
CA LEU A 446 -4.04 -21.48 -2.81
C LEU A 446 -4.39 -21.85 -4.26
N ILE A 447 -3.39 -21.91 -5.14
CA ILE A 447 -3.58 -22.37 -6.52
C ILE A 447 -4.09 -23.81 -6.51
N ASP A 448 -3.46 -24.71 -5.76
CA ASP A 448 -3.89 -26.10 -5.64
C ASP A 448 -5.30 -26.25 -5.04
N PHE A 449 -5.65 -25.42 -4.06
CA PHE A 449 -6.91 -25.51 -3.35
C PHE A 449 -8.09 -24.88 -4.11
N LEU A 450 -7.85 -23.76 -4.81
CA LEU A 450 -8.92 -22.93 -5.42
C LEU A 450 -8.83 -22.76 -6.94
N GLY A 451 -7.67 -23.02 -7.55
CA GLY A 451 -7.37 -22.63 -8.93
C GLY A 451 -8.26 -23.27 -10.01
N GLU A 452 -8.81 -24.46 -9.75
CA GLU A 452 -9.71 -25.17 -10.68
C GLU A 452 -11.20 -25.05 -10.28
N GLY A 453 -11.49 -24.74 -9.02
CA GLY A 453 -12.86 -24.75 -8.48
C GLY A 453 -13.56 -23.39 -8.44
N MET A 454 -12.81 -22.30 -8.60
CA MET A 454 -13.33 -20.94 -8.44
C MET A 454 -13.65 -20.29 -9.79
N PRO A 455 -14.90 -19.87 -10.05
CA PRO A 455 -15.24 -19.11 -11.24
C PRO A 455 -14.46 -17.78 -11.29
N TYR A 456 -13.85 -17.47 -12.43
CA TYR A 456 -13.00 -16.28 -12.57
C TYR A 456 -13.70 -14.96 -12.19
N TRP A 457 -14.98 -14.79 -12.53
CA TRP A 457 -15.75 -13.59 -12.18
C TRP A 457 -15.95 -13.40 -10.67
N CYS A 458 -15.82 -14.46 -9.87
CA CYS A 458 -16.00 -14.41 -8.42
C CYS A 458 -14.76 -13.90 -7.68
N LEU A 459 -13.56 -14.14 -8.23
CA LEU A 459 -12.30 -13.82 -7.57
C LEU A 459 -12.14 -12.32 -7.25
N PRO A 460 -12.43 -11.37 -8.16
CA PRO A 460 -12.36 -9.93 -7.84
C PRO A 460 -13.18 -9.53 -6.61
N ILE A 461 -14.42 -10.02 -6.49
CA ILE A 461 -15.30 -9.70 -5.35
C ILE A 461 -14.75 -10.33 -4.06
N PHE A 462 -14.29 -11.58 -4.14
CA PHE A 462 -13.70 -12.25 -2.98
C PHE A 462 -12.46 -11.51 -2.48
N LEU A 463 -11.55 -11.12 -3.38
CA LEU A 463 -10.35 -10.36 -3.05
C LEU A 463 -10.68 -8.99 -2.45
N GLN A 464 -11.67 -8.29 -3.02
CA GLN A 464 -12.17 -7.04 -2.46
C GLN A 464 -12.66 -7.23 -1.01
N VAL A 465 -13.57 -8.18 -0.77
CA VAL A 465 -14.14 -8.40 0.57
C VAL A 465 -13.06 -8.81 1.56
N LEU A 466 -12.18 -9.72 1.16
CA LEU A 466 -11.07 -10.19 1.99
C LEU A 466 -10.17 -9.01 2.42
N THR A 467 -9.76 -8.19 1.47
CA THR A 467 -8.86 -7.06 1.73
C THR A 467 -9.56 -5.94 2.50
N MET A 468 -10.84 -5.67 2.25
CA MET A 468 -11.64 -4.75 3.06
C MET A 468 -11.71 -5.20 4.53
N VAL A 469 -11.96 -6.48 4.79
CA VAL A 469 -12.06 -7.01 6.17
C VAL A 469 -10.71 -6.94 6.87
N ILE A 470 -9.63 -7.34 6.19
CA ILE A 470 -8.27 -7.26 6.74
C ILE A 470 -7.94 -5.79 7.05
N ALA A 471 -8.04 -4.90 6.06
CA ALA A 471 -7.65 -3.50 6.23
C ALA A 471 -8.53 -2.74 7.24
N PHE A 472 -9.83 -3.00 7.28
CA PHE A 472 -10.72 -2.42 8.29
C PHE A 472 -10.31 -2.82 9.71
N SER A 473 -9.82 -4.04 9.86
CA SER A 473 -9.47 -4.57 11.17
C SER A 473 -8.03 -4.27 11.58
N THR A 474 -7.14 -4.06 10.61
CA THR A 474 -5.73 -3.69 10.85
C THR A 474 -5.52 -2.19 10.90
N GLY A 475 -6.43 -1.40 10.30
CA GLY A 475 -6.25 0.05 10.14
C GLY A 475 -5.10 0.41 9.21
N THR A 476 -4.73 -0.46 8.27
CA THR A 476 -3.63 -0.18 7.35
C THR A 476 -3.82 -0.83 5.99
N SER A 477 -3.78 0.00 4.94
CA SER A 477 -3.72 -0.45 3.55
C SER A 477 -2.41 -1.16 3.24
N TRP A 478 -1.28 -0.62 3.70
CA TRP A 478 0.07 -1.15 3.46
C TRP A 478 0.30 -2.54 4.02
N GLY A 479 -0.11 -2.77 5.27
CA GLY A 479 -0.03 -4.09 5.88
C GLY A 479 -0.91 -5.11 5.16
N THR A 480 -2.07 -4.67 4.67
CA THR A 480 -2.98 -5.53 3.90
C THR A 480 -2.39 -5.91 2.54
N TYR A 481 -1.74 -4.97 1.84
CA TYR A 481 -1.01 -5.25 0.59
C TYR A 481 0.04 -6.35 0.78
N ALA A 482 0.81 -6.27 1.86
CA ALA A 482 1.89 -7.20 2.17
C ALA A 482 1.42 -8.64 2.31
N ILE A 483 0.22 -8.82 2.87
CA ILE A 483 -0.40 -10.12 3.12
C ILE A 483 -1.13 -10.61 1.87
N ALA A 484 -1.89 -9.72 1.21
CA ALA A 484 -2.81 -10.11 0.15
C ALA A 484 -2.13 -10.30 -1.22
N PHE A 485 -1.24 -9.41 -1.65
CA PHE A 485 -0.67 -9.49 -3.01
C PHE A 485 0.14 -10.78 -3.27
N PRO A 486 1.00 -11.27 -2.36
CA PRO A 486 1.74 -12.51 -2.59
C PRO A 486 0.86 -13.76 -2.73
N LEU A 487 -0.38 -13.69 -2.26
CA LEU A 487 -1.38 -14.76 -2.33
C LEU A 487 -2.32 -14.57 -3.53
N ALA A 488 -2.80 -13.36 -3.74
CA ALA A 488 -3.81 -13.03 -4.74
C ALA A 488 -3.26 -13.05 -6.17
N MET A 489 -2.05 -12.53 -6.39
CA MET A 489 -1.51 -12.40 -7.75
C MET A 489 -1.21 -13.77 -8.40
N PRO A 490 -0.55 -14.73 -7.72
CA PRO A 490 -0.37 -16.07 -8.28
C PRO A 490 -1.70 -16.80 -8.51
N LEU A 491 -2.67 -16.65 -7.59
CA LEU A 491 -3.99 -17.27 -7.72
C LEU A 491 -4.76 -16.71 -8.91
N ALA A 492 -4.73 -15.38 -9.10
CA ALA A 492 -5.37 -14.72 -10.24
C ALA A 492 -4.79 -15.20 -11.57
N TRP A 493 -3.47 -15.31 -11.66
CA TRP A 493 -2.82 -15.86 -12.85
C TRP A 493 -3.25 -17.30 -13.13
N SER A 494 -3.25 -18.16 -12.10
CA SER A 494 -3.65 -19.56 -12.26
C SER A 494 -5.10 -19.70 -12.74
N ILE A 495 -6.02 -18.94 -12.17
CA ILE A 495 -7.43 -18.97 -12.56
C ILE A 495 -7.61 -18.46 -14.00
N ALA A 496 -6.85 -17.43 -14.39
CA ALA A 496 -6.89 -16.92 -15.76
C ALA A 496 -6.46 -17.97 -16.78
N MET A 497 -5.38 -18.71 -16.47
CA MET A 497 -4.88 -19.78 -17.33
C MET A 497 -5.81 -21.00 -17.37
N SER A 498 -6.33 -21.43 -16.21
CA SER A 498 -7.23 -22.59 -16.13
C SER A 498 -8.59 -22.33 -16.78
N SER A 499 -9.07 -21.09 -16.72
CA SER A 499 -10.36 -20.69 -17.32
C SER A 499 -10.26 -20.35 -18.80
N GLY A 500 -9.06 -20.35 -19.40
CA GLY A 500 -8.85 -20.02 -20.81
C GLY A 500 -9.24 -18.58 -21.16
N ILE A 501 -8.97 -17.63 -20.25
CA ILE A 501 -9.27 -16.20 -20.43
C ILE A 501 -8.48 -15.64 -21.62
N ASP A 502 -9.15 -14.90 -22.51
CA ASP A 502 -8.53 -14.34 -23.72
C ASP A 502 -7.49 -13.25 -23.37
N ASN A 503 -7.81 -12.41 -22.37
CA ASN A 503 -6.92 -11.33 -21.91
C ASN A 503 -6.52 -11.50 -20.43
N PRO A 504 -5.59 -12.43 -20.12
CA PRO A 504 -5.20 -12.74 -18.75
C PRO A 504 -4.51 -11.56 -18.04
N GLU A 505 -3.83 -10.70 -18.80
CA GLU A 505 -3.21 -9.48 -18.27
C GLU A 505 -4.28 -8.52 -17.72
N ILE A 506 -5.37 -8.26 -18.46
CA ILE A 506 -6.47 -7.40 -18.01
C ILE A 506 -7.14 -7.99 -16.78
N TYR A 507 -7.39 -9.31 -16.76
CA TYR A 507 -7.93 -9.98 -15.59
C TYR A 507 -7.06 -9.81 -14.35
N MET A 508 -5.73 -9.93 -14.52
CA MET A 508 -4.79 -9.67 -13.44
C MET A 508 -4.83 -8.21 -12.99
N MET A 509 -4.94 -7.23 -13.90
CA MET A 509 -5.08 -5.80 -13.55
C MET A 509 -6.35 -5.54 -12.73
N ILE A 510 -7.46 -6.20 -13.07
CA ILE A 510 -8.71 -6.12 -12.31
C ILE A 510 -8.51 -6.69 -10.90
N CYS A 511 -7.98 -7.91 -10.78
CA CYS A 511 -7.72 -8.55 -9.48
C CYS A 511 -6.74 -7.71 -8.63
N PHE A 512 -5.68 -7.21 -9.25
CA PHE A 512 -4.73 -6.30 -8.64
C PHE A 512 -5.43 -5.05 -8.09
N ALA A 513 -6.26 -4.40 -8.92
CA ALA A 513 -7.00 -3.20 -8.52
C ALA A 513 -7.98 -3.49 -7.37
N THR A 514 -8.61 -4.66 -7.34
CA THR A 514 -9.51 -5.06 -6.24
C THR A 514 -8.77 -5.20 -4.91
N VAL A 515 -7.55 -5.75 -4.92
CA VAL A 515 -6.71 -5.86 -3.72
C VAL A 515 -6.23 -4.49 -3.28
N LEU A 516 -5.77 -3.67 -4.22
CA LEU A 516 -5.32 -2.30 -3.96
C LEU A 516 -6.45 -1.48 -3.31
N ASN A 517 -7.59 -1.43 -3.97
CA ASN A 517 -8.71 -0.57 -3.59
C ASN A 517 -9.52 -1.12 -2.40
N GLY A 518 -9.68 -2.44 -2.30
CA GLY A 518 -10.33 -3.07 -1.16
C GLY A 518 -9.57 -2.81 0.14
N SER A 519 -8.23 -2.86 0.08
CA SER A 519 -7.39 -2.49 1.23
C SER A 519 -7.56 -1.01 1.60
N VAL A 520 -7.59 -0.09 0.62
CA VAL A 520 -7.82 1.34 0.91
C VAL A 520 -9.21 1.58 1.49
N CYS A 521 -10.24 0.92 0.96
CA CYS A 521 -11.60 1.05 1.48
C CYS A 521 -11.71 0.59 2.93
N GLY A 522 -11.09 -0.54 3.27
CA GLY A 522 -11.08 -1.05 4.64
C GLY A 522 -10.33 -0.11 5.58
N ASP A 523 -9.13 0.31 5.17
CA ASP A 523 -8.27 1.25 5.91
C ASP A 523 -9.03 2.55 6.24
N GLN A 524 -9.60 3.19 5.22
CA GLN A 524 -10.36 4.43 5.34
C GLN A 524 -11.57 4.32 6.30
N CYS A 525 -12.21 3.14 6.38
CA CYS A 525 -13.35 2.95 7.26
C CYS A 525 -12.95 2.55 8.69
N SER A 526 -11.68 2.28 8.95
CA SER A 526 -11.22 1.69 10.21
C SER A 526 -11.12 2.72 11.33
N PRO A 527 -11.66 2.44 12.53
CA PRO A 527 -11.50 3.32 13.69
C PRO A 527 -10.08 3.35 14.27
N ILE A 528 -9.19 2.46 13.82
CA ILE A 528 -7.81 2.39 14.28
C ILE A 528 -6.81 2.77 13.18
N SER A 529 -7.30 3.18 12.01
CA SER A 529 -6.43 3.61 10.91
C SER A 529 -5.73 4.91 11.26
N ASP A 530 -4.45 5.00 10.89
CA ASP A 530 -3.66 6.21 11.04
C ASP A 530 -4.27 7.37 10.22
N THR A 531 -4.69 7.12 8.99
CA THR A 531 -5.35 8.13 8.15
C THR A 531 -6.69 8.58 8.73
N THR A 532 -7.49 7.66 9.26
CA THR A 532 -8.78 8.00 9.90
C THR A 532 -8.59 8.73 11.23
N ILE A 533 -7.61 8.31 12.05
CA ILE A 533 -7.26 8.98 13.30
C ILE A 533 -6.73 10.38 13.03
N LEU A 534 -5.75 10.51 12.12
CA LEU A 534 -5.14 11.79 11.82
C LEU A 534 -6.12 12.73 11.15
N SER A 535 -7.00 12.26 10.25
CA SER A 535 -8.01 13.12 9.63
C SER A 535 -8.98 13.67 10.65
N SER A 536 -9.44 12.84 11.59
CA SER A 536 -10.31 13.30 12.69
C SER A 536 -9.57 14.28 13.62
N MET A 537 -8.34 13.97 14.01
CA MET A 537 -7.52 14.80 14.89
C MET A 537 -7.20 16.16 14.26
N THR A 538 -6.71 16.18 13.01
CA THR A 538 -6.25 17.41 12.34
C THR A 538 -7.40 18.31 11.90
N THR A 539 -8.60 17.77 11.70
CA THR A 539 -9.82 18.54 11.43
C THR A 539 -10.62 18.89 12.67
N GLY A 540 -10.27 18.34 13.84
CA GLY A 540 -10.99 18.57 15.10
C GLY A 540 -12.30 17.79 15.22
N CYS A 541 -12.50 16.75 14.40
CA CYS A 541 -13.67 15.88 14.47
C CYS A 541 -13.51 14.81 15.56
N ASP A 542 -14.61 14.42 16.19
CA ASP A 542 -14.63 13.18 16.97
C ASP A 542 -14.37 11.98 16.05
N LEU A 543 -13.41 11.14 16.42
CA LEU A 543 -13.01 9.96 15.64
C LEU A 543 -14.21 9.09 15.26
N MET A 544 -15.15 8.92 16.19
CA MET A 544 -16.28 8.02 16.01
C MET A 544 -17.42 8.65 15.22
N ASP A 545 -17.57 9.96 15.28
CA ASP A 545 -18.46 10.68 14.38
C ASP A 545 -17.93 10.65 12.94
N HIS A 546 -16.61 10.81 12.74
CA HIS A 546 -15.95 10.64 11.44
C HIS A 546 -16.22 9.25 10.85
N VAL A 547 -15.78 8.18 11.53
CA VAL A 547 -15.96 6.78 11.06
C VAL A 547 -17.42 6.46 10.72
N LYS A 548 -18.34 6.83 11.60
CA LYS A 548 -19.77 6.57 11.42
C LYS A 548 -20.38 7.34 10.26
N SER A 549 -19.87 8.54 9.98
CA SER A 549 -20.38 9.39 8.91
C SER A 549 -19.87 8.95 7.53
N GLN A 550 -18.62 8.47 7.44
CA GLN A 550 -18.02 8.03 6.18
C GLN A 550 -18.35 6.60 5.75
N ILE A 551 -18.72 5.71 6.68
CA ILE A 551 -19.06 4.30 6.37
C ILE A 551 -20.09 4.18 5.24
N TYR A 552 -21.11 5.04 5.23
CA TYR A 552 -22.18 4.97 4.23
C TYR A 552 -21.68 5.31 2.81
N PRO A 553 -21.09 6.50 2.56
CA PRO A 553 -20.59 6.80 1.23
C PRO A 553 -19.44 5.88 0.79
N ALA A 554 -18.57 5.45 1.71
CA ALA A 554 -17.51 4.49 1.39
C ALA A 554 -18.07 3.11 0.99
N SER A 555 -19.08 2.59 1.71
CA SER A 555 -19.74 1.33 1.36
C SER A 555 -20.44 1.41 0.00
N LEU A 556 -21.08 2.54 -0.30
CA LEU A 556 -21.69 2.76 -1.62
C LEU A 556 -20.63 2.75 -2.73
N ALA A 557 -19.50 3.43 -2.53
CA ALA A 557 -18.39 3.41 -3.48
C ALA A 557 -17.83 1.99 -3.66
N ALA A 558 -17.69 1.22 -2.58
CA ALA A 558 -17.22 -0.17 -2.62
C ALA A 558 -18.19 -1.10 -3.39
N VAL A 559 -19.50 -0.95 -3.19
CA VAL A 559 -20.50 -1.73 -3.94
C VAL A 559 -20.47 -1.39 -5.44
N LEU A 560 -20.37 -0.10 -5.79
CA LEU A 560 -20.24 0.31 -7.18
C LEU A 560 -18.95 -0.21 -7.81
N ALA A 561 -17.84 -0.17 -7.08
CA ALA A 561 -16.57 -0.75 -7.52
C ALA A 561 -16.67 -2.26 -7.75
N ALA A 562 -17.35 -3.00 -6.86
CA ALA A 562 -17.59 -4.43 -6.99
C ALA A 562 -18.34 -4.77 -8.28
N ILE A 563 -19.40 -4.01 -8.58
CA ILE A 563 -20.18 -4.17 -9.81
C ILE A 563 -19.29 -3.90 -11.03
N LEU A 564 -18.54 -2.79 -11.03
CA LEU A 564 -17.68 -2.42 -12.14
C LEU A 564 -16.57 -3.45 -12.38
N TRP A 565 -15.90 -3.96 -11.33
CA TRP A 565 -14.89 -5.02 -11.49
C TRP A 565 -15.46 -6.31 -12.03
N THR A 566 -16.66 -6.70 -11.57
CA THR A 566 -17.34 -7.90 -12.07
C THR A 566 -17.68 -7.74 -13.56
N LEU A 567 -18.24 -6.59 -13.93
CA LEU A 567 -18.53 -6.29 -15.33
C LEU A 567 -17.25 -6.23 -16.18
N SER A 568 -16.18 -5.61 -15.67
CA SER A 568 -14.90 -5.56 -16.37
C SER A 568 -14.32 -6.95 -16.58
N ALA A 569 -14.41 -7.84 -15.58
CA ALA A 569 -13.95 -9.21 -15.71
C ALA A 569 -14.81 -10.00 -16.71
N LEU A 570 -16.12 -9.77 -16.79
CA LEU A 570 -16.98 -10.48 -17.74
C LEU A 570 -16.85 -9.98 -19.19
N ILE A 571 -16.46 -8.73 -19.39
CA ILE A 571 -16.44 -8.07 -20.71
C ILE A 571 -15.04 -8.06 -21.33
N PHE A 572 -14.00 -7.83 -20.53
CA PHE A 572 -12.65 -7.54 -21.01
C PHE A 572 -11.62 -8.62 -20.70
N ALA A 573 -11.89 -9.51 -19.74
CA ALA A 573 -11.06 -10.69 -19.52
C ALA A 573 -11.57 -11.80 -20.44
#